data_AF-A0A350AVU1-F1
#
_entry.id   AF-A0A350AVU1-F1
#
_cell.length_a   1.000
_cell.length_b   1.000
_cell.length_c   1.000
_cell.angle_alpha   90.00
_cell.angle_beta   90.00
_cell.angle_gamma   90.00
#
_symmetry.space_group_name_H-M   'P 1'
#
loop_
_entity.id
_entity.type
_entity.pdbx_description
1 polymer ?
#
loop_
_entity_poly.entity_id
_entity_poly.type
_entity_poly.pdbx_seq_one_letter_code
_entity_poly.pdbx_strand_id
1 'polypeptide(L)'
;MISEKKKLIIVTGAHRSGTSMLAGCLDKSGIYFNSNRLMPPSPDNAKGYWENRAIVSIHDELLSKLDSSWHDVKQLPKNWETSPPAIEAERKLSKELTKSFNWQHTCGLKDPRICLLLPLWIPMLKRLGIQPYFAHICRIPNESAQSLHKRDKLSIEYALALWATYNIEAINSIIHAKHPYEILTYNEVLGDSKKALQRLLKEFGEPDLAANVNKNALESFCDKTLKHNSSQLTTNADFYNLLYTNLVKSNKVELPAQIKPFYQASYLRKNIEPLASDNTTATLYISDSRTFSEDKQISQSYSLESHTTIRFSGIEAHAQNQRALHLRFDPTNCISLIKIDNITAIYRSESRSKTEKVILHELQTHPNGTLIESAPHQFISTGNDPQLIIDPITVEGCALIAVEVSIFASTSSRRIRAELISLAASNEQTCSKLKGSLNQRELSMSA
;
A
#
# COMPACT_ATOMS: atom_id res chain seq x y z
N MET A 1 43.90 1.58 11.22
CA MET A 1 43.21 1.76 9.91
C MET A 1 41.80 1.22 10.06
N ILE A 2 40.79 2.08 9.96
CA ILE A 2 39.39 1.61 9.88
C ILE A 2 39.30 0.94 8.50
N SER A 3 39.13 -0.38 8.45
CA SER A 3 38.84 -1.08 7.21
C SER A 3 37.62 -0.41 6.57
N GLU A 4 37.76 0.11 5.35
CA GLU A 4 36.60 0.61 4.60
C GLU A 4 35.54 -0.50 4.55
N LYS A 5 34.30 -0.16 4.93
CA LYS A 5 33.19 -1.11 4.87
C LYS A 5 32.92 -1.44 3.41
N LYS A 6 32.78 -2.73 3.11
CA LYS A 6 32.38 -3.22 1.78
C LYS A 6 31.00 -2.68 1.44
N LYS A 7 30.87 -1.85 0.40
CA LYS A 7 29.57 -1.26 0.00
C LYS A 7 28.88 -2.14 -1.05
N LEU A 8 27.57 -2.35 -0.87
CA LEU A 8 26.73 -3.10 -1.79
C LEU A 8 25.47 -2.31 -2.11
N ILE A 9 25.32 -1.86 -3.36
CA ILE A 9 24.08 -1.27 -3.87
C ILE A 9 23.17 -2.40 -4.35
N ILE A 10 22.02 -2.55 -3.69
CA ILE A 10 21.02 -3.58 -4.01
C ILE A 10 19.86 -2.91 -4.73
N VAL A 11 19.64 -3.30 -5.99
CA VAL A 11 18.49 -2.84 -6.77
C VAL A 11 17.28 -3.69 -6.41
N THR A 12 16.26 -3.05 -5.84
CA THR A 12 15.00 -3.68 -5.44
C THR A 12 13.81 -3.08 -6.18
N GLY A 13 12.71 -3.80 -6.22
CA GLY A 13 11.47 -3.40 -6.89
C GLY A 13 10.79 -4.60 -7.53
N ALA A 14 9.47 -4.51 -7.70
CA ALA A 14 8.71 -5.56 -8.36
C ALA A 14 9.21 -5.88 -9.77
N HIS A 15 8.93 -7.10 -10.24
CA HIS A 15 9.16 -7.47 -11.64
C HIS A 15 8.50 -6.47 -12.58
N ARG A 16 9.17 -6.20 -13.72
CA ARG A 16 8.72 -5.25 -14.76
C ARG A 16 8.58 -3.78 -14.32
N SER A 17 9.09 -3.42 -13.14
CA SER A 17 9.18 -2.03 -12.67
C SER A 17 10.43 -1.27 -13.15
N GLY A 18 11.30 -1.90 -13.93
CA GLY A 18 12.53 -1.29 -14.45
C GLY A 18 13.79 -1.58 -13.63
N THR A 19 13.79 -2.62 -12.79
CA THR A 19 14.97 -3.04 -12.02
C THR A 19 16.19 -3.30 -12.90
N SER A 20 16.03 -3.93 -14.07
CA SER A 20 17.13 -4.14 -15.04
C SER A 20 17.64 -2.83 -15.64
N MET A 21 16.74 -1.86 -15.90
CA MET A 21 17.11 -0.54 -16.42
C MET A 21 17.96 0.20 -15.39
N LEU A 22 17.52 0.24 -14.13
CA LEU A 22 18.28 0.89 -13.06
C LEU A 22 19.64 0.21 -12.84
N ALA A 23 19.70 -1.12 -12.80
CA ALA A 23 20.94 -1.86 -12.66
C ALA A 23 21.92 -1.58 -13.82
N GLY A 24 21.44 -1.55 -15.07
CA GLY A 24 22.27 -1.18 -16.21
C GLY A 24 22.76 0.27 -16.17
N CYS A 25 21.93 1.22 -15.73
CA CYS A 25 22.39 2.60 -15.53
C CYS A 25 23.49 2.69 -14.46
N LEU A 26 23.36 1.94 -13.37
CA LEU A 26 24.37 1.89 -12.31
C LEU A 26 25.68 1.28 -12.80
N ASP A 27 25.61 0.19 -13.58
CA ASP A 27 26.76 -0.45 -14.23
C ASP A 27 27.49 0.55 -15.16
N LYS A 28 26.74 1.27 -16.01
CA LYS A 28 27.29 2.34 -16.86
C LYS A 28 27.86 3.54 -16.09
N SER A 29 27.51 3.67 -14.81
CA SER A 29 28.00 4.72 -13.93
C SER A 29 29.15 4.26 -13.02
N GLY A 30 29.68 3.05 -13.23
CA GLY A 30 30.86 2.53 -12.54
C GLY A 30 30.58 1.60 -11.35
N ILE A 31 29.32 1.22 -11.09
CA ILE A 31 29.00 0.20 -10.08
C ILE A 31 29.33 -1.19 -10.61
N TYR A 32 30.03 -2.00 -9.81
CA TYR A 32 30.52 -3.30 -10.25
C TYR A 32 29.48 -4.42 -10.08
N PHE A 33 28.91 -4.93 -11.18
CA PHE A 33 27.92 -6.04 -11.18
C PHE A 33 28.50 -7.42 -11.54
N ASN A 34 29.82 -7.53 -11.78
CA ASN A 34 30.47 -8.76 -12.28
C ASN A 34 29.79 -9.35 -13.54
N SER A 35 29.98 -8.69 -14.67
CA SER A 35 29.33 -9.00 -15.96
C SER A 35 29.40 -10.47 -16.40
N ASN A 36 30.49 -11.17 -16.10
CA ASN A 36 30.71 -12.58 -16.48
C ASN A 36 29.81 -13.58 -15.72
N ARG A 37 29.10 -13.13 -14.69
CA ARG A 37 28.21 -13.97 -13.87
C ARG A 37 26.73 -13.64 -14.07
N LEU A 38 26.43 -12.68 -14.94
CA LEU A 38 25.06 -12.23 -15.19
C LEU A 38 24.29 -13.22 -16.07
N MET A 39 22.99 -13.32 -15.84
CA MET A 39 22.08 -14.04 -16.72
C MET A 39 22.12 -13.45 -18.13
N PRO A 40 22.15 -14.30 -19.18
CA PRO A 40 22.19 -13.83 -20.55
C PRO A 40 20.91 -13.05 -20.90
N PRO A 41 20.99 -12.09 -21.83
CA PRO A 41 19.80 -11.46 -22.40
C PRO A 41 18.84 -12.49 -23.04
N SER A 42 17.56 -12.14 -23.10
CA SER A 42 16.52 -12.94 -23.75
C SER A 42 15.56 -12.02 -24.52
N PRO A 43 14.62 -12.54 -25.32
CA PRO A 43 13.61 -11.72 -25.99
C PRO A 43 12.80 -10.84 -25.01
N ASP A 44 12.56 -11.31 -23.77
CA ASP A 44 11.81 -10.57 -22.74
C ASP A 44 12.59 -9.42 -22.10
N ASN A 45 13.92 -9.43 -22.27
CA ASN A 45 14.83 -8.41 -21.80
C ASN A 45 16.14 -8.43 -22.62
N ALA A 46 16.06 -7.87 -23.83
CA ALA A 46 17.15 -7.91 -24.82
C ALA A 46 18.44 -7.20 -24.36
N LYS A 47 18.33 -6.30 -23.37
CA LYS A 47 19.48 -5.57 -22.82
C LYS A 47 20.19 -6.33 -21.70
N GLY A 48 19.63 -7.44 -21.20
CA GLY A 48 20.17 -8.24 -20.11
C GLY A 48 19.50 -7.97 -18.77
N TYR A 49 19.62 -8.92 -17.85
CA TYR A 49 18.88 -8.89 -16.57
C TYR A 49 19.65 -8.23 -15.43
N TRP A 50 20.98 -8.14 -15.50
CA TRP A 50 21.83 -7.79 -14.35
C TRP A 50 21.63 -8.69 -13.12
N GLU A 51 21.08 -9.89 -13.33
CA GLU A 51 20.87 -10.89 -12.29
C GLU A 51 22.05 -11.86 -12.25
N ASN A 52 22.67 -12.05 -11.08
CA ASN A 52 23.74 -13.03 -10.93
C ASN A 52 23.15 -14.44 -10.95
N ARG A 53 23.57 -15.27 -11.91
CA ARG A 53 23.01 -16.61 -12.16
C ARG A 53 23.09 -17.54 -10.96
N ALA A 54 24.19 -17.48 -10.19
CA ALA A 54 24.36 -18.32 -9.01
C ALA A 54 23.41 -17.90 -7.89
N ILE A 55 23.26 -16.59 -7.68
CA ILE A 55 22.34 -16.03 -6.67
C ILE A 55 20.88 -16.37 -7.02
N VAL A 56 20.47 -16.19 -8.29
CA VAL A 56 19.12 -16.57 -8.76
C VAL A 56 18.85 -18.05 -8.49
N SER A 57 19.80 -18.94 -8.81
CA SER A 57 19.65 -20.37 -8.56
C SER A 57 19.48 -20.69 -7.07
N ILE A 58 20.18 -19.98 -6.18
CA ILE A 58 20.03 -20.17 -4.73
C ILE A 58 18.66 -19.66 -4.25
N HIS A 59 18.19 -18.53 -4.78
CA HIS A 59 16.86 -18.00 -4.47
C HIS A 59 15.75 -18.94 -4.93
N ASP A 60 15.81 -19.47 -6.16
CA ASP A 60 14.81 -20.40 -6.67
C ASP A 60 14.80 -21.71 -5.85
N GLU A 61 15.97 -22.24 -5.46
CA GLU A 61 16.07 -23.41 -4.57
C GLU A 61 15.46 -23.13 -3.19
N LEU A 62 15.76 -21.98 -2.59
CA LEU A 62 15.21 -21.58 -1.30
C LEU A 62 13.69 -21.43 -1.35
N LEU A 63 13.16 -20.69 -2.33
CA LEU A 63 11.73 -20.49 -2.50
C LEU A 63 11.01 -21.82 -2.73
N SER A 64 11.57 -22.71 -3.56
CA SER A 64 11.00 -24.04 -3.79
C SER A 64 10.94 -24.88 -2.52
N LYS A 65 11.95 -24.82 -1.65
CA LYS A 65 11.96 -25.53 -0.35
C LYS A 65 11.02 -24.92 0.68
N LEU A 66 10.52 -23.71 0.44
CA LEU A 66 9.51 -23.02 1.24
C LEU A 66 8.11 -23.14 0.61
N ASP A 67 7.91 -24.08 -0.32
CA ASP A 67 6.67 -24.28 -1.08
C ASP A 67 6.18 -23.01 -1.81
N SER A 68 7.12 -22.22 -2.30
CA SER A 68 6.89 -20.93 -2.95
C SER A 68 7.67 -20.81 -4.26
N SER A 69 7.50 -19.69 -4.96
CA SER A 69 8.21 -19.37 -6.20
C SER A 69 8.24 -17.86 -6.44
N TRP A 70 8.97 -17.41 -7.45
CA TRP A 70 9.10 -15.98 -7.77
C TRP A 70 7.77 -15.29 -8.10
N HIS A 71 6.79 -16.03 -8.62
CA HIS A 71 5.49 -15.47 -8.99
C HIS A 71 4.44 -15.69 -7.91
N ASP A 72 4.76 -16.40 -6.81
CA ASP A 72 3.80 -16.58 -5.74
C ASP A 72 3.63 -15.28 -4.95
N VAL A 73 2.39 -14.97 -4.61
CA VAL A 73 2.03 -13.81 -3.80
C VAL A 73 1.68 -14.22 -2.36
N LYS A 74 1.78 -15.53 -2.06
CA LYS A 74 1.71 -16.04 -0.69
C LYS A 74 2.84 -15.51 0.15
N GLN A 75 2.54 -15.41 1.44
CA GLN A 75 3.51 -15.11 2.46
C GLN A 75 4.45 -16.31 2.61
N LEU A 76 5.75 -16.04 2.70
CA LEU A 76 6.68 -17.06 3.16
C LEU A 76 6.31 -17.48 4.60
N PRO A 77 6.55 -18.74 4.99
CA PRO A 77 6.20 -19.23 6.32
C PRO A 77 6.75 -18.35 7.44
N LYS A 78 6.03 -18.25 8.56
CA LYS A 78 6.53 -17.49 9.72
C LYS A 78 7.90 -18.04 10.16
N ASN A 79 8.84 -17.14 10.43
CA ASN A 79 10.22 -17.45 10.84
C ASN A 79 11.02 -18.29 9.84
N TRP A 80 10.64 -18.31 8.55
CA TRP A 80 11.32 -19.09 7.51
C TRP A 80 12.82 -18.77 7.43
N GLU A 81 13.24 -17.56 7.76
CA GLU A 81 14.63 -17.08 7.71
C GLU A 81 15.56 -17.84 8.68
N THR A 82 14.99 -18.55 9.66
CA THR A 82 15.71 -19.41 10.61
C THR A 82 15.59 -20.91 10.29
N SER A 83 14.87 -21.26 9.22
CA SER A 83 14.65 -22.65 8.82
C SER A 83 15.93 -23.30 8.25
N PRO A 84 16.04 -24.65 8.25
CA PRO A 84 17.19 -25.33 7.64
C PRO A 84 17.45 -24.96 6.16
N PRO A 85 16.42 -24.80 5.29
CA PRO A 85 16.61 -24.27 3.93
C PRO A 85 17.26 -22.87 3.90
N ALA A 86 16.85 -21.97 4.79
CA ALA A 86 17.38 -20.61 4.85
C ALA A 86 18.84 -20.57 5.32
N ILE A 87 19.20 -21.39 6.31
CA ILE A 87 20.60 -21.53 6.78
C ILE A 87 21.50 -22.01 5.65
N GLU A 88 21.06 -23.01 4.88
CA GLU A 88 21.83 -23.51 3.74
C GLU A 88 21.92 -22.47 2.62
N ALA A 89 20.84 -21.73 2.35
CA ALA A 89 20.86 -20.63 1.40
C ALA A 89 21.84 -19.52 1.83
N GLU A 90 21.82 -19.11 3.11
CA GLU A 90 22.77 -18.14 3.66
C GLU A 90 24.22 -18.56 3.44
N ARG A 91 24.54 -19.83 3.71
CA ARG A 91 25.88 -20.39 3.52
C ARG A 91 26.31 -20.30 2.05
N LYS A 92 25.43 -20.66 1.11
CA LYS A 92 25.71 -20.57 -0.33
C LYS A 92 25.87 -19.12 -0.79
N LEU A 93 24.99 -18.22 -0.36
CA LEU A 93 25.03 -16.79 -0.69
C LEU A 93 26.30 -16.13 -0.14
N SER A 94 26.66 -16.40 1.11
CA SER A 94 27.88 -15.87 1.74
C SER A 94 29.13 -16.31 0.99
N LYS A 95 29.18 -17.57 0.54
CA LYS A 95 30.27 -18.09 -0.28
C LYS A 95 30.35 -17.38 -1.63
N GLU A 96 29.22 -17.14 -2.29
CA GLU A 96 29.17 -16.43 -3.57
C GLU A 96 29.62 -14.96 -3.43
N LEU A 97 29.14 -14.25 -2.40
CA LEU A 97 29.56 -12.88 -2.09
C LEU A 97 31.06 -12.77 -1.80
N THR A 98 31.63 -13.76 -1.10
CA THR A 98 33.06 -13.73 -0.76
C THR A 98 33.94 -14.08 -1.96
N LYS A 99 33.48 -14.98 -2.84
CA LYS A 99 34.28 -15.50 -3.96
C LYS A 99 34.19 -14.65 -5.22
N SER A 100 33.01 -14.12 -5.53
CA SER A 100 32.71 -13.57 -6.86
C SER A 100 32.63 -12.03 -6.89
N PHE A 101 32.62 -11.35 -5.75
CA PHE A 101 32.52 -9.89 -5.72
C PHE A 101 33.90 -9.25 -5.53
N ASN A 102 34.18 -8.19 -6.29
CA ASN A 102 35.41 -7.42 -6.13
C ASN A 102 35.16 -6.23 -5.20
N TRP A 103 35.46 -6.44 -3.92
CA TRP A 103 35.25 -5.44 -2.87
C TRP A 103 36.25 -4.27 -2.87
N GLN A 104 37.14 -4.19 -3.87
CA GLN A 104 37.91 -2.96 -4.16
C GLN A 104 37.04 -1.88 -4.81
N HIS A 105 35.82 -2.23 -5.23
CA HIS A 105 34.83 -1.31 -5.80
C HIS A 105 33.51 -1.40 -5.03
N THR A 106 32.69 -0.36 -5.14
CA THR A 106 31.28 -0.43 -4.76
C THR A 106 30.57 -1.42 -5.68
N CYS A 107 30.05 -2.49 -5.09
CA CYS A 107 29.43 -3.58 -5.83
C CYS A 107 27.93 -3.34 -6.02
N GLY A 108 27.38 -3.88 -7.11
CA GLY A 108 25.96 -3.90 -7.41
C GLY A 108 25.39 -5.32 -7.35
N LEU A 109 24.16 -5.44 -6.87
CA LEU A 109 23.40 -6.68 -6.90
C LEU A 109 21.95 -6.40 -7.29
N LYS A 110 21.40 -7.21 -8.19
CA LYS A 110 20.00 -7.15 -8.58
C LYS A 110 19.45 -8.55 -8.71
N ASP A 111 18.34 -8.79 -8.04
CA ASP A 111 17.38 -9.87 -8.30
C ASP A 111 16.08 -9.42 -7.62
N PRO A 112 14.96 -9.28 -8.36
CA PRO A 112 13.70 -8.86 -7.75
C PRO A 112 13.33 -9.71 -6.52
N ARG A 113 13.66 -11.01 -6.49
CA ARG A 113 13.33 -11.91 -5.38
C ARG A 113 13.98 -11.49 -4.06
N ILE A 114 15.06 -10.70 -4.10
CA ILE A 114 15.67 -10.12 -2.90
C ILE A 114 14.62 -9.36 -2.09
N CYS A 115 13.66 -8.69 -2.74
CA CYS A 115 12.53 -8.03 -2.06
C CYS A 115 11.84 -8.92 -1.02
N LEU A 116 11.64 -10.21 -1.34
CA LEU A 116 10.98 -11.18 -0.46
C LEU A 116 11.95 -11.78 0.58
N LEU A 117 13.24 -11.80 0.24
CA LEU A 117 14.27 -12.51 0.99
C LEU A 117 15.13 -11.58 1.86
N LEU A 118 14.80 -10.29 1.95
CA LEU A 118 15.51 -9.32 2.79
C LEU A 118 15.67 -9.74 4.27
N PRO A 119 14.69 -10.41 4.91
CA PRO A 119 14.87 -10.95 6.26
C PRO A 119 16.08 -11.89 6.41
N LEU A 120 16.47 -12.60 5.34
CA LEU A 120 17.69 -13.42 5.31
C LEU A 120 18.92 -12.56 4.95
N TRP A 121 18.81 -11.71 3.94
CA TRP A 121 19.93 -10.93 3.41
C TRP A 121 20.51 -9.93 4.42
N ILE A 122 19.66 -9.17 5.11
CA ILE A 122 20.10 -8.07 5.98
C ILE A 122 20.98 -8.58 7.14
N PRO A 123 20.58 -9.59 7.94
CA PRO A 123 21.42 -10.15 8.98
C PRO A 123 22.71 -10.77 8.44
N MET A 124 22.63 -11.45 7.29
CA MET A 124 23.79 -12.07 6.63
C MET A 124 24.83 -11.01 6.23
N LEU A 125 24.42 -9.93 5.55
CA LEU A 125 25.32 -8.86 5.13
C LEU A 125 26.00 -8.18 6.33
N LYS A 126 25.25 -7.98 7.42
CA LYS A 126 25.81 -7.47 8.68
C LYS A 126 26.92 -8.37 9.22
N ARG A 127 26.72 -9.69 9.24
CA ARG A 127 27.75 -10.67 9.67
C ARG A 127 28.99 -10.64 8.78
N LEU A 128 28.82 -10.40 7.49
CA LEU A 128 29.92 -10.31 6.51
C LEU A 128 30.64 -8.95 6.50
N GLY A 129 30.19 -7.98 7.31
CA GLY A 129 30.74 -6.62 7.32
C GLY A 129 30.46 -5.85 6.02
N ILE A 130 29.39 -6.21 5.31
CA ILE A 130 28.95 -5.57 4.07
C ILE A 130 27.84 -4.57 4.41
N GLN A 131 27.99 -3.32 3.97
CA GLN A 131 27.01 -2.26 4.15
C GLN A 131 26.07 -2.22 2.93
N PRO A 132 24.79 -2.59 3.08
CA PRO A 132 23.81 -2.45 2.01
C PRO A 132 23.32 -1.01 1.87
N TYR A 133 23.07 -0.62 0.62
CA TYR A 133 22.36 0.58 0.18
C TYR A 133 21.27 0.15 -0.80
N PHE A 134 20.01 0.56 -0.59
CA PHE A 134 18.88 0.05 -1.37
C PHE A 134 18.39 1.06 -2.41
N ALA A 135 18.62 0.76 -3.69
CA ALA A 135 18.06 1.51 -4.81
C ALA A 135 16.71 0.88 -5.20
N HIS A 136 15.60 1.41 -4.67
CA HIS A 136 14.27 0.87 -4.90
C HIS A 136 13.59 1.54 -6.08
N ILE A 137 13.17 0.79 -7.10
CA ILE A 137 12.47 1.35 -8.26
C ILE A 137 11.00 0.91 -8.34
N CYS A 138 10.13 1.91 -8.41
CA CYS A 138 8.69 1.76 -8.56
C CYS A 138 8.23 2.15 -9.96
N ARG A 139 7.24 1.43 -10.49
CA ARG A 139 6.52 1.79 -11.71
C ARG A 139 5.03 1.82 -11.42
N ILE A 140 4.30 2.62 -12.20
CA ILE A 140 2.84 2.64 -12.17
C ILE A 140 2.30 1.19 -12.23
N PRO A 141 1.48 0.76 -11.26
CA PRO A 141 1.10 -0.64 -11.09
C PRO A 141 0.53 -1.26 -12.37
N ASN A 142 -0.40 -0.56 -13.03
CA ASN A 142 -1.05 -1.05 -14.25
C ASN A 142 -0.06 -1.27 -15.39
N GLU A 143 0.96 -0.41 -15.54
CA GLU A 143 1.96 -0.59 -16.59
C GLU A 143 2.82 -1.85 -16.34
N SER A 144 3.20 -2.10 -15.08
CA SER A 144 3.90 -3.33 -14.67
C SER A 144 3.02 -4.56 -14.86
N ALA A 145 1.75 -4.50 -14.44
CA ALA A 145 0.80 -5.59 -14.54
C ALA A 145 0.54 -5.98 -16.01
N GLN A 146 0.30 -5.01 -16.89
CA GLN A 146 0.17 -5.24 -18.33
C GLN A 146 1.44 -5.86 -18.94
N SER A 147 2.62 -5.44 -18.48
CA SER A 147 3.88 -6.03 -18.96
C SER A 147 4.05 -7.47 -18.52
N LEU A 148 3.64 -7.82 -17.29
CA LEU A 148 3.64 -9.20 -16.79
C LEU A 148 2.61 -10.05 -17.53
N HIS A 149 1.39 -9.54 -17.73
CA HIS A 149 0.36 -10.23 -18.50
C HIS A 149 0.84 -10.60 -19.91
N LYS A 150 1.49 -9.66 -20.61
CA LYS A 150 2.03 -9.91 -21.96
C LYS A 150 3.05 -11.04 -21.98
N ARG A 151 3.99 -11.05 -21.02
CA ARG A 151 5.11 -11.99 -20.93
C ARG A 151 4.68 -13.37 -20.41
N ASP A 152 4.05 -13.40 -19.24
CA ASP A 152 3.83 -14.61 -18.45
C ASP A 152 2.38 -15.12 -18.52
N LYS A 153 1.48 -14.42 -19.22
CA LYS A 153 0.03 -14.73 -19.32
C LYS A 153 -0.71 -14.71 -17.97
N LEU A 154 -0.15 -14.04 -16.97
CA LEU A 154 -0.80 -13.79 -15.68
C LEU A 154 -2.01 -12.88 -15.84
N SER A 155 -3.11 -13.13 -15.12
CA SER A 155 -4.22 -12.17 -15.03
C SER A 155 -3.74 -10.82 -14.48
N ILE A 156 -4.36 -9.72 -14.88
CA ILE A 156 -3.98 -8.36 -14.44
C ILE A 156 -4.04 -8.26 -12.92
N GLU A 157 -5.06 -8.84 -12.30
CA GLU A 157 -5.29 -8.85 -10.85
C GLU A 157 -4.13 -9.53 -10.12
N TYR A 158 -3.72 -10.71 -10.60
CA TYR A 158 -2.57 -11.43 -10.05
C TYR A 158 -1.26 -10.66 -10.24
N ALA A 159 -1.06 -10.03 -11.40
CA ALA A 159 0.12 -9.24 -11.67
C ALA A 159 0.19 -7.97 -10.78
N LEU A 160 -0.94 -7.37 -10.45
CA LEU A 160 -1.05 -6.27 -9.48
C LEU A 160 -0.75 -6.75 -8.06
N ALA A 161 -1.27 -7.90 -7.65
CA ALA A 161 -0.95 -8.52 -6.35
C ALA A 161 0.54 -8.82 -6.23
N LEU A 162 1.15 -9.35 -7.29
CA LEU A 162 2.60 -9.60 -7.36
C LEU A 162 3.40 -8.29 -7.25
N TRP A 163 2.95 -7.25 -7.94
CA TRP A 163 3.55 -5.92 -7.84
C TRP A 163 3.52 -5.39 -6.40
N ALA A 164 2.37 -5.47 -5.72
CA ALA A 164 2.24 -5.01 -4.33
C ALA A 164 3.11 -5.83 -3.38
N THR A 165 3.08 -7.17 -3.50
CA THR A 165 3.87 -8.08 -2.66
C THR A 165 5.34 -7.68 -2.64
N TYR A 166 5.95 -7.56 -3.82
CA TYR A 166 7.37 -7.24 -3.93
C TYR A 166 7.74 -5.87 -3.36
N ASN A 167 6.92 -4.84 -3.63
CA ASN A 167 7.24 -3.50 -3.15
C ASN A 167 7.04 -3.36 -1.64
N ILE A 168 5.98 -3.97 -1.09
CA ILE A 168 5.69 -3.93 0.35
C ILE A 168 6.76 -4.70 1.13
N GLU A 169 7.07 -5.93 0.73
CA GLU A 169 8.10 -6.74 1.43
C GLU A 169 9.46 -6.05 1.43
N ALA A 170 9.84 -5.43 0.31
CA ALA A 170 11.07 -4.68 0.21
C ALA A 170 11.09 -3.50 1.18
N ILE A 171 10.11 -2.61 1.07
CA ILE A 171 10.08 -1.34 1.81
C ILE A 171 9.95 -1.59 3.31
N ASN A 172 9.09 -2.54 3.69
CA ASN A 172 8.93 -2.94 5.08
C ASN A 172 10.27 -3.38 5.69
N SER A 173 10.99 -4.26 5.00
CA SER A 173 12.27 -4.79 5.50
C SER A 173 13.37 -3.72 5.54
N ILE A 174 13.44 -2.86 4.51
CA ILE A 174 14.44 -1.79 4.40
C ILE A 174 14.29 -0.78 5.55
N ILE A 175 13.06 -0.31 5.79
CA ILE A 175 12.75 0.70 6.82
C ILE A 175 13.01 0.15 8.21
N HIS A 176 12.52 -1.06 8.53
CA HIS A 176 12.73 -1.68 9.84
C HIS A 176 14.21 -1.86 10.16
N ALA A 177 15.02 -2.20 9.16
CA ALA A 177 16.46 -2.39 9.33
C ALA A 177 17.25 -1.07 9.40
N LYS A 178 16.62 0.07 9.16
CA LYS A 178 17.24 1.42 9.19
C LYS A 178 18.46 1.54 8.26
N HIS A 179 18.43 0.87 7.12
CA HIS A 179 19.49 0.96 6.11
C HIS A 179 19.27 2.18 5.19
N PRO A 180 20.33 2.74 4.59
CA PRO A 180 20.19 3.77 3.57
C PRO A 180 19.42 3.25 2.35
N TYR A 181 18.46 4.03 1.86
CA TYR A 181 17.70 3.72 0.66
C TYR A 181 17.30 4.98 -0.09
N GLU A 182 17.05 4.81 -1.38
CA GLU A 182 16.50 5.84 -2.27
C GLU A 182 15.40 5.19 -3.11
N ILE A 183 14.24 5.85 -3.20
CA ILE A 183 13.12 5.43 -4.03
C ILE A 183 13.17 6.24 -5.33
N LEU A 184 13.14 5.54 -6.47
CA LEU A 184 13.08 6.13 -7.81
C LEU A 184 11.83 5.65 -8.53
N THR A 185 11.32 6.47 -9.45
CA THR A 185 10.28 6.00 -10.36
C THR A 185 10.84 5.60 -11.71
N TYR A 186 10.20 4.64 -12.37
CA TYR A 186 10.52 4.25 -13.74
C TYR A 186 10.54 5.45 -14.69
N ASN A 187 9.54 6.35 -14.58
CA ASN A 187 9.45 7.53 -15.43
C ASN A 187 10.54 8.57 -15.11
N GLU A 188 10.95 8.70 -13.85
CA GLU A 188 12.07 9.55 -13.46
C GLU A 188 13.38 9.08 -14.10
N VAL A 189 13.70 7.79 -13.97
CA VAL A 189 14.93 7.22 -14.55
C VAL A 189 14.88 7.25 -16.08
N LEU A 190 13.72 6.97 -16.69
CA LEU A 190 13.56 7.03 -18.14
C LEU A 190 13.60 8.47 -18.70
N GLY A 191 13.14 9.44 -17.90
CA GLY A 191 13.07 10.85 -18.28
C GLY A 191 14.43 11.53 -18.24
N ASP A 192 15.13 11.45 -17.09
CA ASP A 192 16.45 12.02 -16.85
C ASP A 192 17.28 11.08 -15.95
N SER A 193 17.76 10.00 -16.56
CA SER A 193 18.58 8.97 -15.91
C SER A 193 19.83 9.55 -15.26
N LYS A 194 20.45 10.57 -15.87
CA LYS A 194 21.62 11.26 -15.31
C LYS A 194 21.26 11.89 -13.97
N LYS A 195 20.25 12.77 -13.93
CA LYS A 195 19.86 13.45 -12.69
C LYS A 195 19.46 12.47 -11.60
N ALA A 196 18.70 11.44 -11.96
CA ALA A 196 18.28 10.38 -11.04
C ALA A 196 19.47 9.65 -10.41
N LEU A 197 20.46 9.23 -11.21
CA LEU A 197 21.65 8.56 -10.70
C LEU A 197 22.58 9.48 -9.93
N GLN A 198 22.72 10.74 -10.34
CA GLN A 198 23.53 11.71 -9.60
C GLN A 198 22.99 11.94 -8.19
N ARG A 199 21.67 12.01 -8.02
CA ARG A 199 21.06 12.07 -6.68
C ARG A 199 21.39 10.80 -5.90
N LEU A 200 21.05 9.64 -6.45
CA LEU A 200 21.19 8.36 -5.76
C LEU A 200 22.64 8.07 -5.33
N LEU A 201 23.61 8.28 -6.22
CA LEU A 201 25.02 8.03 -5.92
C LEU A 201 25.56 8.99 -4.85
N LYS A 202 25.14 10.26 -4.84
CA LYS A 202 25.50 11.20 -3.76
C LYS A 202 24.97 10.74 -2.41
N GLU A 203 23.71 10.36 -2.34
CA GLU A 203 23.08 9.86 -1.10
C GLU A 203 23.73 8.57 -0.60
N PHE A 204 24.25 7.73 -1.51
CA PHE A 204 24.95 6.50 -1.14
C PHE A 204 26.45 6.72 -0.85
N GLY A 205 26.90 7.97 -0.82
CA GLY A 205 28.29 8.31 -0.52
C GLY A 205 29.27 7.94 -1.64
N GLU A 206 28.83 8.10 -2.90
CA GLU A 206 29.61 7.90 -4.14
C GLU A 206 29.67 9.21 -4.97
N PRO A 207 30.18 10.32 -4.41
CA PRO A 207 30.16 11.62 -5.09
C PRO A 207 31.02 11.65 -6.37
N ASP A 208 32.11 10.89 -6.42
CA ASP A 208 32.97 10.82 -7.61
C ASP A 208 32.29 10.08 -8.75
N LEU A 209 31.58 8.99 -8.47
CA LEU A 209 30.76 8.32 -9.47
C LEU A 209 29.60 9.23 -9.92
N ALA A 210 28.98 9.96 -8.98
CA ALA A 210 27.93 10.93 -9.30
C ALA A 210 28.43 12.06 -10.21
N ALA A 211 29.65 12.56 -10.00
CA ALA A 211 30.24 13.60 -10.85
C ALA A 211 30.50 13.10 -12.28
N ASN A 212 30.86 11.81 -12.42
CA ASN A 212 31.27 11.19 -13.67
C ASN A 212 30.14 10.46 -14.43
N VAL A 213 28.88 10.59 -14.01
CA VAL A 213 27.73 10.00 -14.73
C VAL A 213 27.67 10.52 -16.17
N ASN A 214 27.90 9.63 -17.13
CA ASN A 214 27.94 9.95 -18.56
C ASN A 214 26.54 9.93 -19.18
N LYS A 215 26.03 11.12 -19.54
CA LYS A 215 24.71 11.29 -20.16
C LYS A 215 24.52 10.44 -21.42
N ASN A 216 25.50 10.47 -22.34
CA ASN A 216 25.39 9.81 -23.64
C ASN A 216 25.36 8.27 -23.49
N ALA A 217 26.14 7.73 -22.55
CA ALA A 217 26.12 6.30 -22.23
C ALA A 217 24.77 5.86 -21.64
N LEU A 218 24.12 6.73 -20.84
CA LEU A 218 22.81 6.44 -20.27
C LEU A 218 21.67 6.60 -21.28
N GLU A 219 21.71 7.62 -22.15
CA GLU A 219 20.66 7.85 -23.17
C GLU A 219 20.64 6.74 -24.22
N SER A 220 21.81 6.24 -24.64
CA SER A 220 21.88 5.06 -25.53
C SER A 220 21.35 3.79 -24.87
N PHE A 221 21.46 3.68 -23.54
CA PHE A 221 20.93 2.54 -22.78
C PHE A 221 19.44 2.66 -22.43
N CYS A 222 18.97 3.84 -22.01
CA CYS A 222 17.58 4.12 -21.64
C CYS A 222 16.76 4.51 -22.85
N ASP A 223 16.63 3.58 -23.80
CA ASP A 223 15.84 3.81 -25.00
C ASP A 223 14.34 3.95 -24.64
N LYS A 224 13.80 5.15 -24.85
CA LYS A 224 12.39 5.49 -24.58
C LYS A 224 11.41 4.65 -25.39
N THR A 225 11.82 4.08 -26.51
CA THR A 225 10.99 3.21 -27.36
C THR A 225 10.66 1.86 -26.70
N LEU A 226 11.40 1.48 -25.65
CA LEU A 226 11.15 0.27 -24.87
C LEU A 226 9.97 0.42 -23.88
N LYS A 227 9.41 1.63 -23.73
CA LYS A 227 8.16 1.82 -23.00
C LYS A 227 6.97 1.46 -23.89
N HIS A 228 6.59 0.18 -23.87
CA HIS A 228 5.46 -0.33 -24.67
C HIS A 228 4.07 -0.07 -24.07
N ASN A 229 4.01 0.26 -22.78
CA ASN A 229 2.75 0.54 -22.07
C ASN A 229 2.83 1.93 -21.46
N SER A 230 1.91 2.81 -21.86
CA SER A 230 1.67 4.11 -21.22
C SER A 230 0.28 4.08 -20.61
N SER A 231 0.20 4.11 -19.28
CA SER A 231 -1.07 4.28 -18.57
C SER A 231 -1.05 5.63 -17.86
N GLN A 232 -2.14 6.37 -17.95
CA GLN A 232 -2.39 7.44 -16.98
C GLN A 232 -2.75 6.78 -15.63
N LEU A 233 -2.36 7.42 -14.53
CA LEU A 233 -2.94 7.08 -13.23
C LEU A 233 -4.45 7.27 -13.34
N THR A 234 -5.20 6.18 -13.30
CA THR A 234 -6.66 6.24 -13.33
C THR A 234 -7.17 6.81 -12.00
N THR A 235 -8.19 7.67 -12.07
CA THR A 235 -8.83 8.33 -10.92
C THR A 235 -9.66 7.40 -10.05
N ASN A 236 -9.90 6.16 -10.49
CA ASN A 236 -10.40 5.12 -9.60
C ASN A 236 -9.33 4.87 -8.54
N ALA A 237 -9.67 5.12 -7.28
CA ALA A 237 -8.84 4.93 -6.10
C ALA A 237 -8.60 3.43 -5.84
N ASP A 238 -8.02 2.74 -6.82
CA ASP A 238 -7.60 1.36 -6.72
C ASP A 238 -6.39 1.32 -5.78
N PHE A 239 -6.45 0.46 -4.74
CA PHE A 239 -5.42 0.32 -3.71
C PHE A 239 -3.98 0.41 -4.22
N TYR A 240 -3.70 -0.19 -5.37
CA TYR A 240 -2.37 -0.21 -5.97
C TYR A 240 -1.86 1.19 -6.38
N ASN A 241 -2.73 2.07 -6.90
CA ASN A 241 -2.35 3.45 -7.24
C ASN A 241 -2.08 4.29 -5.99
N LEU A 242 -2.83 4.03 -4.92
CA LEU A 242 -2.62 4.67 -3.64
C LEU A 242 -1.31 4.20 -2.99
N LEU A 243 -1.06 2.89 -3.00
CA LEU A 243 0.21 2.31 -2.56
C LEU A 243 1.38 2.90 -3.35
N TYR A 244 1.28 2.95 -4.68
CA TYR A 244 2.29 3.60 -5.53
C TYR A 244 2.50 5.06 -5.14
N THR A 245 1.43 5.82 -4.98
CA THR A 245 1.50 7.24 -4.62
C THR A 245 2.17 7.44 -3.26
N ASN A 246 1.86 6.62 -2.27
CA ASN A 246 2.50 6.69 -0.95
C ASN A 246 3.97 6.30 -1.01
N LEU A 247 4.31 5.19 -1.68
CA LEU A 247 5.68 4.74 -1.90
C LEU A 247 6.54 5.84 -2.54
N VAL A 248 6.01 6.56 -3.51
CA VAL A 248 6.76 7.59 -4.24
C VAL A 248 6.80 8.94 -3.51
N LYS A 249 5.72 9.34 -2.81
CA LYS A 249 5.62 10.68 -2.22
C LYS A 249 6.28 10.83 -0.87
N SER A 250 6.15 9.86 0.03
CA SER A 250 6.56 10.10 1.42
C SER A 250 8.04 9.82 1.67
N ASN A 251 8.75 9.14 0.76
CA ASN A 251 10.15 8.69 0.93
C ASN A 251 10.41 7.98 2.29
N LYS A 252 9.33 7.61 2.98
CA LYS A 252 9.22 7.12 4.36
C LYS A 252 7.82 6.52 4.46
N VAL A 253 7.64 5.28 4.01
CA VAL A 253 6.35 4.61 4.22
C VAL A 253 6.52 3.63 5.36
N GLU A 254 6.13 4.02 6.57
CA GLU A 254 5.75 3.00 7.55
C GLU A 254 4.44 2.39 7.04
N LEU A 255 4.55 1.28 6.31
CA LEU A 255 3.41 0.46 5.95
C LEU A 255 3.11 -0.41 7.17
N PRO A 256 1.99 -0.21 7.88
CA PRO A 256 1.63 -1.08 8.99
C PRO A 256 1.60 -2.54 8.57
N ALA A 257 2.03 -3.43 9.47
CA ALA A 257 2.05 -4.88 9.26
C ALA A 257 0.68 -5.43 8.81
N GLN A 258 -0.40 -4.73 9.17
CA GLN A 258 -1.80 -4.96 8.82
C GLN A 258 -2.13 -4.77 7.31
N ILE A 259 -1.27 -4.13 6.51
CA ILE A 259 -1.43 -4.01 5.05
C ILE A 259 -1.06 -5.32 4.35
N LYS A 260 -0.31 -6.22 5.00
CA LYS A 260 0.15 -7.47 4.40
C LYS A 260 -0.98 -8.48 4.12
N PRO A 261 -1.94 -8.70 5.04
CA PRO A 261 -3.18 -9.42 4.73
C PRO A 261 -4.00 -8.80 3.58
N PHE A 262 -3.90 -7.48 3.36
CA PHE A 262 -4.75 -6.73 2.42
C PHE A 262 -4.56 -7.13 0.95
N TYR A 263 -3.32 -7.25 0.47
CA TYR A 263 -3.03 -7.63 -0.92
C TYR A 263 -2.94 -9.14 -1.13
N GLN A 264 -2.87 -9.92 -0.04
CA GLN A 264 -2.94 -11.38 -0.10
C GLN A 264 -4.37 -11.86 -0.14
N ALA A 265 -5.28 -11.16 0.52
CA ALA A 265 -6.72 -11.37 0.42
C ALA A 265 -7.23 -11.27 -1.03
N SER A 266 -6.73 -10.33 -1.83
CA SER A 266 -7.08 -10.24 -3.25
C SER A 266 -6.60 -11.44 -4.08
N TYR A 267 -5.71 -12.28 -3.54
CA TYR A 267 -5.21 -13.51 -4.15
C TYR A 267 -5.69 -14.82 -3.52
N LEU A 268 -6.03 -14.87 -2.23
CA LEU A 268 -6.52 -16.07 -1.54
C LEU A 268 -7.95 -16.43 -1.99
N ARG A 269 -8.16 -16.62 -3.30
CA ARG A 269 -9.23 -17.42 -3.87
C ARG A 269 -9.02 -18.89 -3.47
N LYS A 270 -9.29 -19.14 -2.20
CA LYS A 270 -10.29 -20.14 -1.83
C LYS A 270 -11.40 -19.58 -0.95
N ASN A 271 -11.25 -18.45 -0.22
CA ASN A 271 -12.22 -18.08 0.82
C ASN A 271 -12.43 -16.56 1.05
N ILE A 272 -12.38 -15.72 0.02
CA ILE A 272 -12.88 -14.35 0.16
C ILE A 272 -13.94 -14.15 -0.91
N GLU A 273 -15.17 -14.20 -0.44
CA GLU A 273 -16.33 -13.82 -1.22
C GLU A 273 -16.11 -12.41 -1.79
N PRO A 274 -16.55 -12.11 -3.03
CA PRO A 274 -16.64 -10.72 -3.48
C PRO A 274 -17.39 -9.89 -2.41
N LEU A 275 -17.19 -8.58 -2.30
CA LEU A 275 -18.00 -7.78 -1.35
C LEU A 275 -19.49 -7.97 -1.55
N ALA A 276 -19.89 -8.40 -2.75
CA ALA A 276 -21.22 -8.88 -3.03
C ALA A 276 -21.36 -10.39 -2.73
N SER A 277 -20.90 -10.83 -1.57
CA SER A 277 -21.54 -11.93 -0.87
C SER A 277 -22.67 -11.33 -0.07
N ASP A 278 -23.74 -12.09 0.08
CA ASP A 278 -24.91 -11.72 0.88
C ASP A 278 -24.57 -11.39 2.36
N ASN A 279 -23.30 -11.56 2.77
CA ASN A 279 -22.80 -11.45 4.14
C ASN A 279 -21.92 -10.22 4.41
N THR A 280 -21.57 -9.39 3.42
CA THR A 280 -20.75 -8.20 3.70
C THR A 280 -21.64 -7.11 4.28
N THR A 281 -21.31 -6.60 5.47
CA THR A 281 -22.12 -5.60 6.16
C THR A 281 -21.31 -4.39 6.59
N ALA A 282 -21.92 -3.21 6.52
CA ALA A 282 -21.45 -2.00 7.20
C ALA A 282 -22.35 -1.73 8.41
N THR A 283 -21.78 -1.31 9.54
CA THR A 283 -22.52 -1.06 10.78
C THR A 283 -22.23 0.33 11.30
N LEU A 284 -23.28 1.03 11.72
CA LEU A 284 -23.18 2.29 12.45
C LEU A 284 -23.51 2.06 13.91
N TYR A 285 -22.76 2.72 14.80
CA TYR A 285 -23.02 2.79 16.22
C TYR A 285 -23.12 4.26 16.67
N ILE A 286 -24.06 4.52 17.58
CA ILE A 286 -24.24 5.83 18.23
C ILE A 286 -24.28 5.64 19.74
N SER A 287 -23.54 6.49 20.45
CA SER A 287 -23.43 6.44 21.92
C SER A 287 -23.34 7.85 22.51
N ASP A 288 -23.84 8.03 23.75
CA ASP A 288 -23.58 9.23 24.56
C ASP A 288 -22.24 9.16 25.33
N SER A 289 -21.48 8.08 25.10
CA SER A 289 -20.17 7.79 25.68
C SER A 289 -19.12 7.56 24.60
N ARG A 290 -17.85 7.91 24.88
CA ARG A 290 -16.69 7.54 24.04
C ARG A 290 -16.43 6.04 24.01
N THR A 291 -16.93 5.30 24.99
CA THR A 291 -16.83 3.84 25.07
C THR A 291 -18.09 3.21 24.48
N PHE A 292 -17.93 2.59 23.32
CA PHE A 292 -18.96 1.79 22.65
C PHE A 292 -19.05 0.41 23.33
N SER A 293 -20.04 0.24 24.22
CA SER A 293 -20.37 -1.04 24.87
C SER A 293 -21.76 -1.50 24.43
N GLU A 294 -21.99 -2.81 24.33
CA GLU A 294 -23.26 -3.40 23.88
C GLU A 294 -24.49 -2.81 24.57
N ASP A 295 -24.40 -2.52 25.87
CA ASP A 295 -25.54 -2.01 26.66
C ASP A 295 -25.81 -0.49 26.53
N LYS A 296 -24.92 0.27 25.89
CA LYS A 296 -24.97 1.75 25.85
C LYS A 296 -24.93 2.34 24.44
N GLN A 297 -25.03 1.49 23.43
CA GLN A 297 -24.97 1.89 22.03
C GLN A 297 -26.23 1.46 21.30
N ILE A 298 -26.64 2.28 20.34
CA ILE A 298 -27.64 1.89 19.35
C ILE A 298 -26.88 1.63 18.06
N SER A 299 -27.14 0.48 17.43
CA SER A 299 -26.46 0.09 16.21
C SER A 299 -27.42 -0.35 15.11
N GLN A 300 -27.00 -0.17 13.87
CA GLN A 300 -27.75 -0.64 12.70
C GLN A 300 -26.77 -1.13 11.65
N SER A 301 -26.98 -2.37 11.19
CA SER A 301 -26.16 -3.04 10.17
C SER A 301 -26.90 -3.09 8.84
N TYR A 302 -26.15 -2.90 7.76
CA TYR A 302 -26.65 -2.84 6.39
C TYR A 302 -25.86 -3.83 5.54
N SER A 303 -26.56 -4.69 4.80
CA SER A 303 -25.93 -5.55 3.81
C SER A 303 -25.45 -4.73 2.61
N LEU A 304 -24.20 -4.92 2.22
CA LEU A 304 -23.58 -4.27 1.08
C LEU A 304 -23.90 -5.04 -0.19
N GLU A 305 -25.12 -4.89 -0.72
CA GLU A 305 -25.46 -5.40 -2.06
C GLU A 305 -24.74 -4.59 -3.15
N SER A 306 -24.83 -5.00 -4.43
CA SER A 306 -24.17 -4.37 -5.59
C SER A 306 -24.61 -2.92 -5.94
N HIS A 307 -25.19 -2.19 -4.99
CA HIS A 307 -25.69 -0.83 -5.14
C HIS A 307 -24.54 0.18 -4.95
N THR A 308 -24.50 1.20 -5.81
CA THR A 308 -23.47 2.27 -5.78
C THR A 308 -23.61 3.23 -4.61
N THR A 309 -24.77 3.27 -3.96
CA THR A 309 -25.06 4.16 -2.82
C THR A 309 -25.96 3.42 -1.82
N ILE A 310 -25.58 3.41 -0.55
CA ILE A 310 -26.33 2.85 0.57
C ILE A 310 -26.67 3.99 1.52
N ARG A 311 -27.97 4.24 1.73
CA ARG A 311 -28.42 5.22 2.72
C ARG A 311 -28.67 4.49 4.03
N PHE A 312 -27.98 4.90 5.08
CA PHE A 312 -28.22 4.47 6.45
C PHE A 312 -29.25 5.44 7.03
N SER A 313 -30.52 5.07 7.08
CA SER A 313 -31.57 5.86 7.72
C SER A 313 -32.09 5.16 8.97
N GLY A 314 -32.21 5.90 10.08
CA GLY A 314 -33.09 5.51 11.18
C GLY A 314 -32.46 5.23 12.54
N ILE A 315 -31.22 5.61 12.81
CA ILE A 315 -30.75 5.56 14.21
C ILE A 315 -31.26 6.79 14.97
N GLU A 316 -32.20 6.55 15.89
CA GLU A 316 -32.73 7.54 16.82
C GLU A 316 -31.98 7.41 18.15
N ALA A 317 -31.19 8.44 18.50
CA ALA A 317 -30.47 8.49 19.77
C ALA A 317 -31.00 9.64 20.62
N HIS A 318 -31.44 9.33 21.84
CA HIS A 318 -31.91 10.32 22.80
C HIS A 318 -30.73 10.78 23.66
N ALA A 319 -30.16 11.94 23.33
CA ALA A 319 -29.16 12.58 24.17
C ALA A 319 -29.83 13.12 25.44
N GLN A 320 -29.82 12.36 26.53
CA GLN A 320 -30.23 12.88 27.83
C GLN A 320 -29.25 14.00 28.25
N ASN A 321 -29.79 15.19 28.56
CA ASN A 321 -29.06 16.32 29.16
C ASN A 321 -27.90 16.92 28.33
N GLN A 322 -28.13 17.29 27.05
CA GLN A 322 -27.16 18.03 26.22
C GLN A 322 -25.77 17.36 26.11
N ARG A 323 -25.73 16.02 26.17
CA ARG A 323 -24.47 15.29 26.03
C ARG A 323 -24.02 15.23 24.58
N ALA A 324 -22.70 15.22 24.41
CA ALA A 324 -22.01 15.03 23.17
C ALA A 324 -22.29 13.61 22.62
N LEU A 325 -22.74 13.51 21.36
CA LEU A 325 -22.96 12.21 20.72
C LEU A 325 -21.70 11.75 20.00
N HIS A 326 -21.29 10.51 20.26
CA HIS A 326 -20.19 9.84 19.58
C HIS A 326 -20.74 8.90 18.52
N LEU A 327 -20.16 8.95 17.31
CA LEU A 327 -20.48 8.01 16.24
C LEU A 327 -19.30 7.08 16.02
N ARG A 328 -19.57 5.80 15.87
CA ARG A 328 -18.60 4.82 15.38
C ARG A 328 -19.14 4.21 14.10
N PHE A 329 -18.38 4.32 13.02
CA PHE A 329 -18.70 3.68 11.76
C PHE A 329 -17.76 2.50 11.53
N ASP A 330 -18.33 1.32 11.39
CA ASP A 330 -17.66 0.10 10.99
C ASP A 330 -17.98 -0.13 9.51
N PRO A 331 -17.08 0.29 8.62
CA PRO A 331 -17.41 0.43 7.20
C PRO A 331 -17.68 -0.90 6.51
N THR A 332 -17.05 -1.98 6.99
CA THR A 332 -17.20 -3.30 6.41
C THR A 332 -16.57 -4.35 7.32
N ASN A 333 -17.23 -5.50 7.44
CA ASN A 333 -16.70 -6.72 8.07
C ASN A 333 -15.69 -7.49 7.19
N CYS A 334 -15.38 -6.97 6.00
CA CYS A 334 -14.31 -7.43 5.13
C CYS A 334 -13.23 -6.34 4.94
N ILE A 335 -12.06 -6.78 4.51
CA ILE A 335 -10.90 -5.91 4.25
C ILE A 335 -11.21 -4.94 3.09
N SER A 336 -11.08 -3.63 3.31
CA SER A 336 -11.40 -2.59 2.31
C SER A 336 -10.59 -1.31 2.53
N LEU A 337 -10.40 -0.52 1.48
CA LEU A 337 -9.95 0.87 1.57
C LEU A 337 -11.18 1.75 1.79
N ILE A 338 -11.15 2.63 2.77
CA ILE A 338 -12.22 3.59 3.03
C ILE A 338 -11.70 5.00 2.83
N LYS A 339 -12.49 5.80 2.11
CA LYS A 339 -12.31 7.23 1.95
C LYS A 339 -13.55 7.91 2.49
N ILE A 340 -13.38 8.79 3.47
CA ILE A 340 -14.44 9.67 3.94
C ILE A 340 -14.50 10.84 2.96
N ASP A 341 -15.61 10.98 2.25
CA ASP A 341 -15.78 12.06 1.28
C ASP A 341 -16.26 13.35 1.95
N ASN A 342 -17.18 13.23 2.91
CA ASN A 342 -17.75 14.37 3.62
C ASN A 342 -18.44 13.96 4.93
N ILE A 343 -18.50 14.84 5.91
CA ILE A 343 -19.39 14.72 7.08
C ILE A 343 -20.16 16.02 7.23
N THR A 344 -21.48 15.94 7.36
CA THR A 344 -22.38 17.10 7.46
C THR A 344 -23.33 16.91 8.63
N ALA A 345 -23.56 17.94 9.45
CA ALA A 345 -24.57 17.90 10.51
C ALA A 345 -25.62 19.00 10.29
N ILE A 346 -26.87 18.60 10.11
CA ILE A 346 -28.01 19.49 9.94
C ILE A 346 -28.69 19.65 11.29
N TYR A 347 -28.61 20.83 11.90
CA TYR A 347 -29.27 21.13 13.15
C TYR A 347 -30.66 21.71 12.90
N ARG A 348 -31.64 21.33 13.72
CA ARG A 348 -32.95 21.95 13.73
C ARG A 348 -33.36 22.30 15.15
N SER A 349 -33.34 23.58 15.47
CA SER A 349 -33.99 24.07 16.68
C SER A 349 -35.48 24.23 16.43
N GLU A 350 -36.28 24.30 17.50
CA GLU A 350 -37.73 24.49 17.42
C GLU A 350 -38.14 25.79 16.68
N SER A 351 -37.21 26.74 16.52
CA SER A 351 -37.45 28.04 15.91
C SER A 351 -36.77 28.27 14.54
N ARG A 352 -35.68 27.55 14.19
CA ARG A 352 -34.99 27.66 12.88
C ARG A 352 -34.25 26.37 12.49
N SER A 353 -34.23 26.05 11.19
CA SER A 353 -33.30 25.06 10.63
C SER A 353 -31.96 25.71 10.29
N LYS A 354 -30.86 25.19 10.84
CA LYS A 354 -29.49 25.64 10.53
C LYS A 354 -28.66 24.44 10.06
N THR A 355 -28.19 24.48 8.82
CA THR A 355 -27.24 23.47 8.32
C THR A 355 -25.82 23.91 8.65
N GLU A 356 -25.04 23.06 9.32
CA GLU A 356 -23.61 23.32 9.53
C GLU A 356 -22.77 22.17 8.97
N LYS A 357 -21.74 22.51 8.21
CA LYS A 357 -20.77 21.52 7.76
C LYS A 357 -19.76 21.30 8.88
N VAL A 358 -19.74 20.10 9.46
CA VAL A 358 -18.76 19.73 10.49
C VAL A 358 -17.47 19.34 9.77
N ILE A 359 -16.41 20.10 9.99
CA ILE A 359 -15.08 19.77 9.47
C ILE A 359 -14.43 18.84 10.49
N LEU A 360 -14.16 17.60 10.08
CA LEU A 360 -13.37 16.67 10.88
C LEU A 360 -11.97 17.23 11.06
N HIS A 361 -11.57 17.44 12.31
CA HIS A 361 -10.21 17.86 12.63
C HIS A 361 -9.25 16.67 12.78
N GLU A 362 -9.73 15.51 13.25
CA GLU A 362 -8.92 14.29 13.41
C GLU A 362 -9.77 13.03 13.17
N LEU A 363 -9.26 12.08 12.37
CA LEU A 363 -9.77 10.71 12.37
C LEU A 363 -8.99 9.93 13.43
N GLN A 364 -9.67 9.23 14.32
CA GLN A 364 -9.03 8.27 15.22
C GLN A 364 -9.31 6.86 14.71
N THR A 365 -8.28 6.14 14.25
CA THR A 365 -8.40 4.72 13.89
C THR A 365 -8.00 3.83 15.05
N HIS A 366 -8.81 2.80 15.30
CA HIS A 366 -8.53 1.70 16.24
C HIS A 366 -7.42 0.77 15.69
N PRO A 367 -6.76 -0.12 16.48
CA PRO A 367 -5.70 -1.05 16.07
C PRO A 367 -5.90 -1.88 14.79
N ASN A 368 -7.14 -2.02 14.33
CA ASN A 368 -7.52 -2.77 13.13
C ASN A 368 -7.77 -1.89 11.89
N GLY A 369 -7.53 -0.58 12.01
CA GLY A 369 -7.57 0.40 10.93
C GLY A 369 -6.23 1.15 10.80
N THR A 370 -5.82 1.48 9.59
CA THR A 370 -4.62 2.29 9.33
C THR A 370 -4.99 3.58 8.63
N LEU A 371 -4.69 4.73 9.24
CA LEU A 371 -4.75 6.03 8.57
C LEU A 371 -3.67 6.15 7.50
N ILE A 372 -4.03 6.74 6.38
CA ILE A 372 -3.08 7.10 5.34
C ILE A 372 -2.61 8.51 5.64
N GLU A 373 -1.41 8.66 6.21
CA GLU A 373 -0.88 9.95 6.70
C GLU A 373 -0.89 11.05 5.62
N SER A 374 -0.74 10.69 4.34
CA SER A 374 -0.77 11.63 3.21
C SER A 374 -2.18 12.06 2.79
N ALA A 375 -3.22 11.45 3.36
CA ALA A 375 -4.63 11.71 3.09
C ALA A 375 -5.45 11.48 4.37
N PRO A 376 -5.63 12.48 5.24
CA PRO A 376 -6.25 12.33 6.58
C PRO A 376 -7.73 11.94 6.56
N HIS A 377 -8.29 11.66 5.39
CA HIS A 377 -9.65 11.17 5.17
C HIS A 377 -9.69 9.77 4.56
N GLN A 378 -8.56 9.06 4.53
CA GLN A 378 -8.45 7.71 3.99
C GLN A 378 -7.88 6.76 5.02
N PHE A 379 -8.46 5.58 5.13
CA PHE A 379 -7.94 4.51 5.98
C PHE A 379 -8.18 3.13 5.39
N ILE A 380 -7.37 2.16 5.80
CA ILE A 380 -7.52 0.76 5.42
C ILE A 380 -8.24 0.03 6.55
N SER A 381 -9.38 -0.60 6.24
CA SER A 381 -10.09 -1.59 7.07
C SER A 381 -9.48 -2.96 6.91
N THR A 382 -9.22 -3.65 8.02
CA THR A 382 -8.80 -5.06 8.01
C THR A 382 -9.94 -6.07 8.19
N GLY A 383 -11.21 -5.64 8.14
CA GLY A 383 -12.38 -6.50 8.32
C GLY A 383 -12.67 -6.93 9.76
N ASN A 384 -11.77 -6.68 10.71
CA ASN A 384 -11.97 -6.93 12.13
C ASN A 384 -12.39 -5.66 12.88
N ASP A 385 -13.55 -5.09 12.55
CA ASP A 385 -14.09 -3.88 13.19
C ASP A 385 -13.11 -2.68 13.23
N PRO A 386 -12.74 -2.11 12.07
CA PRO A 386 -11.99 -0.85 12.07
C PRO A 386 -12.96 0.25 12.47
N GLN A 387 -12.98 0.51 13.77
CA GLN A 387 -13.82 1.52 14.38
C GLN A 387 -13.34 2.88 13.90
N LEU A 388 -14.14 3.54 13.08
CA LEU A 388 -13.98 4.95 12.80
C LEU A 388 -14.79 5.73 13.82
N ILE A 389 -14.10 6.36 14.78
CA ILE A 389 -14.77 7.24 15.76
C ILE A 389 -14.82 8.66 15.18
N ILE A 390 -16.02 9.20 15.06
CA ILE A 390 -16.25 10.61 14.75
C ILE A 390 -16.43 11.32 16.09
N ASP A 391 -15.56 12.29 16.32
CA ASP A 391 -15.54 13.11 17.54
C ASP A 391 -16.90 13.76 17.84
N PRO A 392 -17.15 14.12 19.11
CA PRO A 392 -18.48 14.37 19.60
C PRO A 392 -19.20 15.51 18.88
N ILE A 393 -20.45 15.24 18.52
CA ILE A 393 -21.37 16.25 17.98
C ILE A 393 -22.22 16.75 19.15
N THR A 394 -21.98 18.00 19.58
CA THR A 394 -22.81 18.67 20.59
C THR A 394 -24.11 19.12 19.93
N VAL A 395 -25.26 18.61 20.41
CA VAL A 395 -26.57 18.92 19.84
C VAL A 395 -27.38 19.76 20.82
N GLU A 396 -27.67 21.01 20.47
CA GLU A 396 -28.70 21.81 21.13
C GLU A 396 -30.06 21.52 20.48
N GLY A 397 -30.89 20.70 21.11
CA GLY A 397 -32.24 20.38 20.62
C GLY A 397 -32.27 19.14 19.72
N CYS A 398 -32.57 19.31 18.43
CA CYS A 398 -32.61 18.20 17.47
C CYS A 398 -31.56 18.36 16.36
N ALA A 399 -30.87 17.28 16.01
CA ALA A 399 -29.94 17.26 14.88
C ALA A 399 -30.16 16.05 14.00
N LEU A 400 -30.05 16.28 12.70
CA LEU A 400 -29.85 15.28 11.68
C LEU A 400 -28.37 15.24 11.31
N ILE A 401 -27.68 14.16 11.62
CA ILE A 401 -26.29 14.01 11.20
C ILE A 401 -26.27 13.21 9.90
N ALA A 402 -25.47 13.61 8.91
CA ALA A 402 -25.29 13.04 7.58
C ALA A 402 -23.79 12.76 7.31
N VAL A 403 -23.33 11.50 7.42
CA VAL A 403 -21.94 11.11 7.07
C VAL A 403 -21.90 10.52 5.66
N GLU A 404 -21.06 11.06 4.77
CA GLU A 404 -20.81 10.53 3.43
C GLU A 404 -19.47 9.81 3.34
N VAL A 405 -19.49 8.49 3.14
CA VAL A 405 -18.29 7.67 3.06
C VAL A 405 -18.24 6.90 1.74
N SER A 406 -17.09 6.91 1.07
CA SER A 406 -16.77 5.99 -0.02
C SER A 406 -16.00 4.79 0.47
N ILE A 407 -16.54 3.60 0.24
CA ILE A 407 -15.83 2.35 0.47
C ILE A 407 -15.32 1.85 -0.88
N PHE A 408 -14.00 1.65 -0.96
CA PHE A 408 -13.27 1.10 -2.09
C PHE A 408 -12.73 -0.26 -1.70
N ALA A 409 -13.27 -1.31 -2.28
CA ALA A 409 -12.82 -2.63 -1.91
C ALA A 409 -11.54 -3.04 -2.63
N SER A 410 -10.79 -3.97 -2.03
CA SER A 410 -9.55 -4.51 -2.59
C SER A 410 -9.75 -5.22 -3.95
N THR A 411 -10.96 -5.66 -4.27
CA THR A 411 -11.27 -6.53 -5.42
C THR A 411 -12.30 -5.97 -6.41
N SER A 412 -12.89 -4.80 -6.16
CA SER A 412 -13.81 -4.19 -7.11
C SER A 412 -13.62 -2.68 -7.18
N SER A 413 -13.61 -2.13 -8.39
CA SER A 413 -13.64 -0.69 -8.65
C SER A 413 -14.98 -0.04 -8.26
N ARG A 414 -15.78 -0.71 -7.42
CA ARG A 414 -17.09 -0.26 -7.00
C ARG A 414 -16.91 0.67 -5.82
N ARG A 415 -17.33 1.91 -6.04
CA ARG A 415 -17.51 2.91 -4.99
C ARG A 415 -18.87 2.66 -4.36
N ILE A 416 -18.88 2.36 -3.06
CA ILE A 416 -20.12 2.38 -2.27
C ILE A 416 -20.17 3.72 -1.54
N ARG A 417 -21.15 4.56 -1.87
CA ARG A 417 -21.42 5.81 -1.16
C ARG A 417 -22.38 5.52 0.00
N ALA A 418 -21.92 5.60 1.23
CA ALA A 418 -22.75 5.54 2.43
C ALA A 418 -23.26 6.94 2.77
N GLU A 419 -24.57 7.16 2.94
CA GLU A 419 -25.11 8.40 3.54
C GLU A 419 -25.76 8.09 4.88
N LEU A 420 -25.27 8.69 5.95
CA LEU A 420 -25.59 8.26 7.30
C LEU A 420 -26.49 9.24 8.04
N ILE A 421 -27.78 8.97 8.14
CA ILE A 421 -28.80 9.86 8.69
C ILE A 421 -29.18 9.43 10.12
N SER A 422 -28.73 10.19 11.13
CA SER A 422 -29.10 9.99 12.53
C SER A 422 -29.98 11.13 13.04
N LEU A 423 -31.04 10.82 13.78
CA LEU A 423 -31.90 11.79 14.49
C LEU A 423 -31.51 11.82 15.97
N ALA A 424 -30.97 12.93 16.42
CA ALA A 424 -30.83 13.25 17.83
C ALA A 424 -31.95 14.20 18.24
N ALA A 425 -32.64 13.95 19.35
CA ALA A 425 -33.68 14.83 19.87
C ALA A 425 -33.64 14.91 21.40
N SER A 426 -33.89 16.11 21.94
CA SER A 426 -34.01 16.34 23.38
C SER A 426 -35.28 15.74 24.00
N ASN A 427 -36.32 15.48 23.19
CA ASN A 427 -37.54 14.79 23.62
C ASN A 427 -38.27 14.08 22.46
N GLU A 428 -39.18 13.16 22.83
CA GLU A 428 -39.91 12.26 21.91
C GLU A 428 -40.93 13.00 21.00
N GLN A 429 -41.53 14.08 21.51
CA GLN A 429 -42.56 14.85 20.80
C GLN A 429 -41.96 15.69 19.64
N THR A 430 -40.77 16.25 19.84
CA THR A 430 -40.01 16.97 18.80
C THR A 430 -39.50 16.00 17.74
N CYS A 431 -39.12 14.77 18.12
CA CYS A 431 -38.74 13.70 17.19
C CYS A 431 -39.87 13.36 16.20
N SER A 432 -41.10 13.14 16.70
CA SER A 432 -42.23 12.72 15.86
C SER A 432 -42.65 13.76 14.80
N LYS A 433 -42.57 15.06 15.10
CA LYS A 433 -42.88 16.14 14.13
C LYS A 433 -41.84 16.23 13.00
N LEU A 434 -40.59 15.88 13.30
CA LEU A 434 -39.49 15.98 12.35
C LEU A 434 -39.41 14.79 11.39
N LYS A 435 -39.82 13.58 11.82
CA LYS A 435 -39.98 12.41 10.94
C LYS A 435 -40.83 12.73 9.70
N GLY A 436 -41.94 13.45 9.88
CA GLY A 436 -42.80 13.87 8.77
C GLY A 436 -42.13 14.82 7.76
N SER A 437 -41.21 15.66 8.22
CA SER A 437 -40.46 16.59 7.36
C SER A 437 -39.23 15.96 6.70
N LEU A 438 -38.74 14.85 7.24
CA LEU A 438 -37.60 14.09 6.71
C LEU A 438 -37.98 13.28 5.48
N ASN A 439 -39.13 12.59 5.54
CA ASN A 439 -39.70 11.89 4.39
C ASN A 439 -39.91 12.82 3.18
N GLN A 440 -40.17 14.11 3.40
CA GLN A 440 -40.30 15.11 2.32
C GLN A 440 -38.95 15.57 1.73
N ARG A 441 -37.86 15.57 2.51
CA ARG A 441 -36.51 15.91 2.02
C ARG A 441 -35.81 14.73 1.35
N GLU A 442 -36.05 13.50 1.80
CA GLU A 442 -35.60 12.27 1.14
C GLU A 442 -36.04 12.20 -0.34
N LEU A 443 -37.22 12.77 -0.66
CA LEU A 443 -37.76 12.94 -2.01
C LEU A 443 -37.11 14.06 -2.83
N SER A 444 -36.49 15.06 -2.20
CA SER A 444 -35.87 16.21 -2.89
C SER A 444 -34.37 16.06 -3.15
N MET A 445 -33.68 15.18 -2.41
CA MET A 445 -32.25 14.88 -2.58
C MET A 445 -32.00 13.60 -3.40
N SER A 446 -33.04 13.06 -4.03
CA SER A 446 -32.97 11.98 -5.04
C SER A 446 -32.90 12.50 -6.48
N ALA A 447 -32.79 13.82 -6.68
CA ALA A 447 -32.61 14.48 -7.98
C ALA A 447 -31.17 14.90 -8.22
#